data_AF-A0A7U7C772-F1
#
_entry.id   AF-A0A7U7C772-F1
#
_cell.length_a   1.000
_cell.length_b   1.000
_cell.length_c   1.000
_cell.angle_alpha   90.00
_cell.angle_beta   90.00
_cell.angle_gamma   90.00
#
_symmetry.space_group_name_H-M   'P 1'
#
loop_
_entity.id
_entity.type
_entity.pdbx_description
1 polymer ?
#
loop_
_entity_poly.entity_id
_entity_poly.type
_entity_poly.pdbx_seq_one_letter_code
_entity_poly.pdbx_strand_id
1 'polypeptide(L)'
;MVIRKAHKSIFVDERYGLIKNIYNLPTFAGLPRVHVKMAFGGNYFTAGFNASGAGITEQSAENSAIGEYIERYSCLHPRSEIITCESDRKILPSVFNVGADDGLENYNWINAINVID
;
A
#
# COMPACT_ATOMS: atom_id res chain seq x y z
N MET A 1 21.33 14.40 -10.33
CA MET A 1 20.53 13.92 -9.18
C MET A 1 21.07 12.56 -8.77
N VAL A 2 21.52 12.39 -7.53
CA VAL A 2 22.13 11.13 -7.05
C VAL A 2 21.17 10.48 -6.07
N ILE A 3 20.64 9.33 -6.45
CA ILE A 3 19.78 8.51 -5.61
C ILE A 3 20.67 7.62 -4.73
N ARG A 4 20.44 7.60 -3.42
CA ARG A 4 21.24 6.83 -2.45
C ARG A 4 20.36 5.87 -1.65
N LYS A 5 20.84 4.65 -1.41
CA LYS A 5 20.18 3.60 -0.61
C LYS A 5 20.21 3.98 0.88
N ALA A 6 19.06 3.89 1.55
CA ALA A 6 18.91 4.11 2.98
C ALA A 6 18.04 2.98 3.54
N HIS A 7 18.55 2.12 4.44
CA HIS A 7 17.76 1.38 5.46
C HIS A 7 18.54 0.22 6.14
N LYS A 8 17.97 -0.27 7.26
CA LYS A 8 18.27 -1.55 7.95
C LYS A 8 17.01 -2.44 8.15
N SER A 9 15.91 -2.19 7.45
CA SER A 9 14.66 -2.96 7.59
C SER A 9 14.77 -4.37 7.01
N ILE A 10 14.18 -5.39 7.67
CA ILE A 10 14.17 -6.78 7.18
C ILE A 10 13.36 -6.97 5.88
N PHE A 11 12.40 -6.08 5.63
CA PHE A 11 11.56 -6.13 4.43
C PHE A 11 12.27 -5.54 3.22
N VAL A 12 13.33 -4.79 3.46
CA VAL A 12 14.05 -4.09 2.42
C VAL A 12 15.41 -4.76 2.22
N ASP A 13 15.57 -5.41 1.08
CA ASP A 13 16.81 -6.07 0.68
C ASP A 13 16.80 -6.27 -0.83
N GLU A 14 17.94 -6.04 -1.46
CA GLU A 14 18.05 -6.04 -2.92
C GLU A 14 17.83 -7.43 -3.54
N ARG A 15 18.13 -8.50 -2.79
CA ARG A 15 18.03 -9.87 -3.28
C ARG A 15 16.74 -10.52 -2.82
N TYR A 16 16.51 -10.54 -1.51
CA TYR A 16 15.47 -11.32 -0.85
C TYR A 16 14.34 -10.48 -0.26
N GLY A 17 14.52 -9.16 -0.18
CA GLY A 17 13.53 -8.27 0.38
C GLY A 17 12.29 -8.16 -0.49
N LEU A 18 11.16 -7.89 0.16
CA LEU A 18 9.92 -7.51 -0.51
C LEU A 18 10.13 -6.20 -1.28
N ILE A 19 10.80 -5.25 -0.63
CA ILE A 19 11.19 -3.96 -1.19
C ILE A 19 12.68 -4.05 -1.57
N LYS A 20 13.04 -3.72 -2.80
CA LYS A 20 14.44 -3.83 -3.25
C LYS A 20 15.27 -2.62 -2.86
N ASN A 21 14.65 -1.45 -2.85
CA ASN A 21 15.33 -0.23 -2.50
C ASN A 21 14.37 0.84 -1.98
N ILE A 22 14.91 1.76 -1.19
CA ILE A 22 14.25 3.01 -0.84
C ILE A 22 15.01 4.14 -1.51
N TYR A 23 14.29 4.96 -2.26
CA TYR A 23 14.83 6.10 -2.97
C TYR A 23 14.41 7.42 -2.31
N ASN A 24 15.37 8.33 -2.22
CA ASN A 24 15.12 9.72 -1.84
C ASN A 24 14.57 10.47 -3.05
N LEU A 25 13.35 10.99 -2.94
CA LEU A 25 12.82 11.89 -3.95
C LEU A 25 13.30 13.33 -3.66
N PRO A 26 13.58 14.13 -4.70
CA PRO A 26 14.09 15.48 -4.51
C PRO A 26 13.09 16.34 -3.74
N THR A 27 13.58 17.02 -2.70
CA THR A 27 12.87 18.10 -2.03
C THR A 27 13.26 19.42 -2.71
N PHE A 28 12.28 20.15 -3.23
CA PHE A 28 12.52 21.41 -3.93
C PHE A 28 12.67 22.56 -2.93
N ALA A 29 13.57 23.50 -3.24
CA ALA A 29 13.73 24.72 -2.47
C ALA A 29 12.41 25.52 -2.48
N GLY A 30 11.94 25.91 -1.29
CA GLY A 30 10.68 26.66 -1.10
C GLY A 30 9.45 25.81 -0.78
N LEU A 31 9.53 24.48 -0.82
CA LEU A 31 8.46 23.61 -0.34
C LEU A 31 8.50 23.45 1.19
N PRO A 32 7.36 23.12 1.83
CA PRO A 32 7.34 22.75 3.25
C PRO A 32 8.38 21.66 3.53
N ARG A 33 8.95 21.63 4.74
CA ARG A 33 9.94 20.63 5.17
C ARG A 33 9.31 19.22 5.26
N VAL A 34 8.93 18.67 4.13
CA VAL A 34 8.37 17.33 3.97
C VAL A 34 9.39 16.52 3.20
N HIS A 35 9.84 15.45 3.83
CA HIS A 35 10.66 14.44 3.20
C HIS A 35 9.75 13.51 2.42
N VAL A 36 10.16 13.15 1.21
CA VAL A 36 9.45 12.16 0.39
C VAL A 36 10.41 11.05 0.00
N LYS A 37 9.96 9.81 0.19
CA LYS A 37 10.68 8.58 -0.10
C LYS A 37 9.84 7.72 -1.02
N MET A 38 10.49 6.84 -1.77
CA MET A 38 9.82 5.84 -2.61
C MET A 38 10.37 4.45 -2.29
N ALA A 39 9.49 3.52 -1.94
CA ALA A 39 9.77 2.11 -1.84
C ALA A 39 9.60 1.45 -3.22
N PHE A 40 10.68 0.85 -3.71
CA PHE A 40 10.75 0.23 -5.02
C PHE A 40 10.66 -1.30 -4.92
N GLY A 41 9.70 -1.87 -5.63
CA GLY A 41 9.43 -3.30 -5.70
C GLY A 41 10.34 -4.06 -6.66
N GLY A 42 10.46 -5.39 -6.49
CA GLY A 42 11.40 -6.18 -7.29
C GLY A 42 10.87 -6.73 -8.61
N ASN A 43 9.58 -7.07 -8.69
CA ASN A 43 8.96 -7.65 -9.87
C ASN A 43 7.42 -7.55 -9.84
N TYR A 44 6.78 -7.84 -10.98
CA TYR A 44 5.31 -7.88 -11.13
C TYR A 44 4.63 -8.84 -10.13
N PHE A 45 5.28 -9.97 -9.82
CA PHE A 45 4.85 -10.95 -8.80
C PHE A 45 5.09 -10.51 -7.35
N THR A 46 5.73 -9.36 -7.13
CA THR A 46 5.89 -8.73 -5.81
C THR A 46 5.15 -7.39 -5.76
N ALA A 47 4.04 -7.32 -6.50
CA ALA A 47 3.08 -6.23 -6.59
C ALA A 47 3.28 -5.19 -7.72
N GLY A 48 4.39 -5.20 -8.45
CA GLY A 48 4.55 -4.43 -9.71
C GLY A 48 4.37 -2.91 -9.62
N PHE A 49 4.21 -2.33 -8.43
CA PHE A 49 4.05 -0.91 -8.18
C PHE A 49 5.18 -0.39 -7.29
N ASN A 50 5.36 0.93 -7.31
CA ASN A 50 6.15 1.64 -6.31
C ASN A 50 5.19 2.27 -5.30
N ALA A 51 5.57 2.29 -4.03
CA ALA A 51 4.84 3.01 -3.01
C ALA A 51 5.63 4.24 -2.58
N SER A 52 4.97 5.36 -2.36
CA SER A 52 5.61 6.57 -1.84
C SER A 52 5.40 6.69 -0.34
N GLY A 53 6.18 7.53 0.32
CA GLY A 53 5.96 7.88 1.71
C GLY A 53 6.40 9.29 1.97
N ALA A 54 5.67 9.98 2.83
CA ALA A 54 5.92 11.38 3.17
C ALA A 54 6.00 11.55 4.69
N GLY A 55 6.80 12.51 5.14
CA GLY A 55 6.91 12.77 6.57
C GLY A 55 7.75 14.00 6.90
N ILE A 56 7.56 14.53 8.12
CA ILE A 56 8.27 15.71 8.62
C ILE A 56 9.77 15.42 8.89
N THR A 57 10.14 14.16 9.03
CA THR A 57 11.52 13.69 9.11
C THR A 57 11.80 12.66 8.02
N GLU A 58 13.07 12.51 7.64
CA GLU A 58 13.49 11.51 6.66
C GLU A 58 13.08 10.09 7.06
N GLN A 59 13.20 9.75 8.35
CA GLN A 59 12.81 8.46 8.89
C GLN A 59 11.30 8.24 8.84
N SER A 60 10.48 9.27 9.13
CA SER A 60 9.03 9.15 9.04
C SER A 60 8.57 8.92 7.59
N ALA A 61 9.19 9.60 6.63
CA ALA A 61 8.91 9.37 5.21
C ALA A 61 9.32 7.95 4.76
N GLU A 62 10.44 7.43 5.27
CA GLU A 62 10.90 6.07 4.97
C GLU A 62 9.96 5.02 5.54
N ASN A 63 9.57 5.15 6.80
CA ASN A 63 8.61 4.24 7.43
C ASN A 63 7.24 4.30 6.73
N SER A 64 6.79 5.49 6.33
CA SER A 64 5.57 5.68 5.55
C SER A 64 5.65 4.94 4.21
N ALA A 65 6.77 5.02 3.49
CA ALA A 65 6.93 4.35 2.20
C ALA A 65 6.96 2.83 2.34
N ILE A 66 7.63 2.33 3.38
CA ILE A 66 7.68 0.88 3.69
C ILE A 66 6.27 0.39 4.06
N GLY A 67 5.57 1.12 4.92
CA GLY A 67 4.21 0.77 5.36
C GLY A 67 3.23 0.70 4.20
N GLU A 68 3.22 1.72 3.34
CA GLU A 68 2.35 1.74 2.15
C GLU A 68 2.67 0.58 1.21
N TYR A 69 3.95 0.24 1.02
CA TYR A 69 4.32 -0.90 0.19
C TYR A 69 3.78 -2.23 0.76
N ILE A 70 3.97 -2.45 2.08
CA ILE A 70 3.53 -3.67 2.76
C ILE A 70 2.00 -3.79 2.72
N GLU A 71 1.27 -2.69 2.99
CA GLU A 71 -0.20 -2.65 2.93
C GLU A 71 -0.70 -3.14 1.57
N ARG A 72 -0.21 -2.51 0.49
CA ARG A 72 -0.62 -2.86 -0.86
C ARG A 72 -0.20 -4.29 -1.25
N TYR A 73 1.00 -4.74 -0.83
CA TYR A 73 1.45 -6.11 -1.08
C TYR A 73 0.52 -7.12 -0.40
N SER A 74 0.14 -6.87 0.85
CA SER A 74 -0.75 -7.73 1.63
C SER A 74 -2.15 -7.85 1.03
N CYS A 75 -2.67 -6.80 0.38
CA CYS A 75 -3.94 -6.87 -0.35
C CYS A 75 -3.89 -7.81 -1.57
N LEU A 76 -2.73 -7.90 -2.24
CA LEU A 76 -2.57 -8.72 -3.45
C LEU A 76 -2.08 -10.15 -3.18
N HIS A 77 -1.45 -10.38 -2.03
CA HIS A 77 -0.86 -11.66 -1.64
C HIS A 77 -1.43 -12.11 -0.30
N PRO A 78 -2.74 -12.42 -0.24
CA PRO A 78 -3.36 -12.87 0.98
C PRO A 78 -2.73 -14.20 1.42
N ARG A 79 -2.47 -14.34 2.72
CA ARG A 79 -1.80 -15.52 3.29
C ARG A 79 -2.62 -16.81 3.11
N SER A 80 -3.93 -16.67 3.05
CA SER A 80 -4.90 -17.74 2.82
C SER A 80 -5.85 -17.31 1.72
N GLU A 81 -6.56 -18.26 1.14
CA GLU A 81 -7.65 -17.97 0.22
C GLU A 81 -8.65 -16.99 0.87
N ILE A 82 -9.10 -16.01 0.08
CA ILE A 82 -10.10 -15.05 0.52
C ILE A 82 -11.43 -15.80 0.61
N ILE A 83 -11.89 -16.04 1.84
CA ILE A 83 -13.16 -16.71 2.08
C ILE A 83 -14.28 -15.74 1.72
N THR A 84 -15.03 -16.09 0.68
CA THR A 84 -16.24 -15.35 0.30
C THR A 84 -17.39 -15.70 1.24
N CYS A 85 -18.30 -14.74 1.45
CA CYS A 85 -19.44 -14.90 2.32
C CYS A 85 -20.75 -14.67 1.58
N GLU A 86 -21.66 -15.63 1.70
CA GLU A 86 -23.06 -15.41 1.38
C GLU A 86 -23.78 -14.90 2.64
N SER A 87 -24.11 -13.61 2.65
CA SER A 87 -24.85 -12.94 3.73
C SER A 87 -25.97 -12.09 3.14
N ASP A 88 -27.08 -11.99 3.87
CA ASP A 88 -28.19 -11.07 3.53
C ASP A 88 -27.85 -9.61 3.88
N ARG A 89 -26.85 -9.41 4.76
CA ARG A 89 -26.38 -8.09 5.17
C ARG A 89 -25.16 -7.71 4.34
N LYS A 90 -25.40 -7.13 3.18
CA LYS A 90 -24.39 -6.58 2.25
C LYS A 90 -24.48 -5.05 2.22
N ILE A 91 -23.36 -4.38 1.98
CA ILE A 91 -23.32 -2.92 1.78
C ILE A 91 -23.34 -2.67 0.28
N LEU A 92 -24.31 -1.88 -0.20
CA LEU A 92 -24.42 -1.52 -1.61
C LEU A 92 -23.14 -0.81 -2.09
N PRO A 93 -22.52 -1.22 -3.22
CA PRO A 93 -21.35 -0.55 -3.78
C PRO A 93 -21.54 0.96 -3.98
N SER A 94 -22.77 1.40 -4.30
CA SER A 94 -23.13 2.81 -4.46
C SER A 94 -22.88 3.68 -3.22
N VAL A 95 -22.84 3.07 -2.02
CA VAL A 95 -22.46 3.75 -0.77
C VAL A 95 -21.04 4.28 -0.84
N PHE A 96 -20.13 3.58 -1.53
CA PHE A 96 -18.73 3.96 -1.69
C PHE A 96 -18.47 4.73 -2.99
N ASN A 97 -19.20 4.41 -4.06
CA ASN A 97 -19.07 5.06 -5.37
C ASN A 97 -20.43 5.11 -6.09
N VAL A 98 -20.99 6.30 -6.25
CA VAL A 98 -22.32 6.53 -6.87
C VAL A 98 -22.46 5.93 -8.28
N GLY A 99 -21.36 5.76 -9.02
CA GLY A 99 -21.37 5.14 -10.34
C GLY A 99 -21.21 3.62 -10.36
N ALA A 100 -21.10 2.97 -9.19
CA ALA A 100 -20.98 1.53 -9.09
C ALA A 100 -22.33 0.83 -9.33
N ASP A 101 -22.26 -0.41 -9.80
CA ASP A 101 -23.42 -1.27 -9.98
C ASP A 101 -23.85 -1.85 -8.63
N ASP A 102 -25.13 -1.72 -8.30
CA ASP A 102 -25.72 -2.23 -7.08
C ASP A 102 -26.28 -3.65 -7.23
N GLY A 103 -26.10 -4.29 -8.40
CA GLY A 103 -26.31 -5.72 -8.60
C GLY A 103 -25.41 -6.54 -7.69
N LEU A 104 -25.87 -6.84 -6.48
CA LEU A 104 -25.09 -7.50 -5.42
C LEU A 104 -24.57 -8.88 -5.85
N GLU A 105 -25.27 -9.53 -6.77
CA GLU A 105 -24.91 -10.81 -7.40
C GLU A 105 -23.67 -10.72 -8.32
N ASN A 106 -23.29 -9.52 -8.75
CA ASN A 106 -22.14 -9.31 -9.64
C ASN A 106 -20.79 -9.29 -8.89
N TYR A 107 -20.82 -9.46 -7.56
CA TYR A 107 -19.65 -9.31 -6.69
C TYR A 107 -19.42 -10.53 -5.80
N ASN A 108 -18.13 -10.77 -5.50
CA ASN A 108 -17.72 -11.66 -4.42
C ASN A 108 -17.61 -10.86 -3.13
N TRP A 109 -18.29 -11.33 -2.08
CA TRP A 109 -18.39 -10.62 -0.81
C TRP A 109 -17.41 -11.19 0.22
N ILE A 110 -16.81 -10.32 1.01
CA ILE A 110 -15.98 -10.72 2.15
C ILE A 110 -16.64 -10.26 3.45
N ASN A 111 -16.38 -11.00 4.54
CA ASN A 111 -16.83 -10.58 5.85
C ASN A 111 -16.07 -9.35 6.32
N ALA A 112 -16.80 -8.38 6.88
CA ALA A 112 -16.25 -7.21 7.53
C ALA A 112 -16.84 -7.09 8.95
N ILE A 113 -16.09 -6.46 9.84
CA ILE A 113 -16.53 -6.17 11.21
C ILE A 113 -17.00 -4.72 11.24
N ASN A 114 -18.24 -4.48 11.70
CA ASN A 114 -18.66 -3.13 12.06
C ASN A 114 -17.97 -2.75 13.38
N VAL A 115 -17.19 -1.66 13.35
CA VAL A 115 -16.44 -1.16 14.52
C VAL A 115 -17.14 -0.01 15.25
N ILE A 116 -18.32 0.40 14.78
CA ILE A 116 -19.11 1.51 15.32
C ILE A 116 -20.24 1.02 16.25
N ASP A 117 -20.85 -0.12 15.90
CA ASP A 117 -21.90 -0.78 16.70
C ASP A 117 -21.31 -1.63 17.83
#